data_AF-A0A4R6L9M5-F1
#
_entry.id   AF-A0A4R6L9M5-F1
#
_cell.length_a   1.000
_cell.length_b   1.000
_cell.length_c   1.000
_cell.angle_alpha   90.00
_cell.angle_beta   90.00
_cell.angle_gamma   90.00
#
_symmetry.space_group_name_H-M   'P 1'
#
loop_
_entity.id
_entity.type
_entity.pdbx_description
1 polymer ?
#
loop_
_entity_poly.entity_id
_entity_poly.type
_entity_poly.pdbx_seq_one_letter_code
_entity_poly.pdbx_strand_id
1 'polypeptide(L)'
;MTDLRELLHATAAEGSDAVDLAEDLVVERIRHRRIRNRRFAVGGVVLTAAAVIAGTTWIVHPGDGQPPSASGPAPRIVRSDVDNPSGMEALLRTTLTVDASGCVQAGSGHPAVTLVWPRGYTVRGDAKSFEILGPANNVVARSGVPLDIGGGGADSFKDTWTGRDCRNGHAVWMVGHVGPTR
;
A
#
# COMPACT_ATOMS: atom_id res chain seq x y z
N MET A 1 40.04 21.98 44.11
CA MET A 1 38.81 22.80 44.01
C MET A 1 38.74 23.29 42.58
N THR A 2 38.01 22.56 41.75
CA THR A 2 37.92 22.78 40.31
C THR A 2 36.81 23.78 40.04
N ASP A 3 37.16 24.89 39.40
CA ASP A 3 36.32 26.07 39.26
C ASP A 3 35.28 25.87 38.15
N LEU A 4 34.00 25.98 38.51
CA LEU A 4 32.84 25.83 37.60
C LEU A 4 32.85 26.85 36.44
N ARG A 5 33.69 27.91 36.52
CA ARG A 5 33.87 28.88 35.45
C ARG A 5 34.77 28.42 34.30
N GLU A 6 35.68 27.46 34.50
CA GLU A 6 36.48 26.91 33.39
C GLU A 6 35.64 26.02 32.47
N LEU A 7 34.66 25.29 33.01
CA LEU A 7 33.76 24.44 32.21
C LEU A 7 32.78 25.23 31.32
N LEU A 8 32.50 26.48 31.66
CA LEU A 8 31.61 27.35 30.87
C LEU A 8 32.32 28.12 29.76
N HIS A 9 33.66 28.29 29.83
CA HIS A 9 34.41 28.85 28.71
C HIS A 9 34.79 27.81 27.65
N ALA A 10 34.77 26.52 27.99
CA ALA A 10 34.98 25.43 27.03
C ALA A 10 33.74 25.12 26.17
N THR A 11 32.55 25.60 26.52
CA THR A 11 31.28 25.24 25.86
C THR A 11 30.70 26.33 24.95
N ALA A 12 31.42 27.43 24.73
CA ALA A 12 30.98 28.56 23.89
C ALA A 12 31.82 28.76 22.61
N ALA A 13 32.70 27.81 22.25
CA ALA A 13 33.52 27.86 21.04
C ALA A 13 33.20 26.73 20.03
N GLU A 14 32.20 25.88 20.29
CA GLU A 14 31.74 24.83 19.37
C GLU A 14 30.33 25.16 18.87
N GLY A 15 30.25 26.23 18.09
CA GLY A 15 29.00 26.74 17.54
C GLY A 15 29.20 27.33 16.16
N SER A 16 29.74 26.55 15.23
CA SER A 16 29.66 26.85 13.80
C SER A 16 30.07 25.63 12.95
N ASP A 17 29.29 24.55 13.01
CA ASP A 17 29.30 23.58 11.91
C ASP A 17 28.44 24.16 10.79
N ALA A 18 29.08 24.96 9.94
CA ALA A 18 28.57 25.23 8.62
C ALA A 18 28.48 23.89 7.90
N VAL A 19 27.25 23.38 7.75
CA VAL A 19 26.94 22.27 6.86
C VAL A 19 27.17 22.80 5.44
N ASP A 20 28.42 22.69 4.99
CA ASP A 20 28.79 22.87 3.60
C ASP A 20 28.11 21.74 2.81
N LEU A 21 27.00 22.11 2.16
CA LEU A 21 26.26 21.27 1.25
C LEU A 21 27.18 20.97 0.06
N ALA A 22 27.94 19.89 0.17
CA ALA A 22 28.59 19.26 -0.98
C ALA A 22 27.51 18.64 -1.90
N GLU A 23 26.76 19.49 -2.60
CA GLU A 23 25.83 19.13 -3.68
C GLU A 23 26.56 18.63 -4.94
N ASP A 24 27.89 18.73 -5.00
CA ASP A 24 28.65 18.38 -6.22
C ASP A 24 29.12 16.91 -6.31
N LEU A 25 28.87 16.05 -5.31
CA LEU A 25 29.26 14.63 -5.38
C LEU A 25 28.10 13.65 -5.62
N VAL A 26 26.85 14.12 -5.62
CA VAL A 26 25.67 13.26 -5.86
C VAL A 26 25.32 13.16 -7.35
N VAL A 27 25.73 14.14 -8.16
CA VAL A 27 25.41 14.19 -9.60
C VAL A 27 26.24 13.20 -10.43
N GLU A 28 27.43 12.80 -9.96
CA GLU A 28 28.30 11.90 -10.74
C GLU A 28 27.91 10.41 -10.65
N ARG A 29 27.24 9.99 -9.58
CA ARG A 29 26.88 8.57 -9.36
C ARG A 29 25.64 8.13 -10.14
N ILE A 30 24.79 9.05 -10.60
CA ILE A 30 23.55 8.73 -11.34
C ILE A 30 23.82 8.52 -12.84
N ARG A 31 24.93 9.06 -13.39
CA ARG A 31 25.23 8.93 -14.83
C ARG A 31 25.88 7.60 -15.22
N HIS A 32 26.59 6.94 -14.30
CA HIS A 32 27.38 5.75 -14.62
C HIS A 32 26.61 4.44 -14.76
N ARG A 33 25.33 4.38 -14.34
CA ARG A 33 24.54 3.14 -14.41
C ARG A 33 23.79 2.92 -15.73
N ARG A 34 23.76 3.92 -16.63
CA ARG A 34 22.89 3.88 -17.83
C ARG A 34 23.54 3.39 -19.12
N ILE A 35 24.82 2.99 -19.11
CA ILE A 35 25.57 2.68 -20.34
C ILE A 35 26.01 1.20 -20.43
N ARG A 36 25.77 0.37 -19.40
CA ARG A 36 26.32 -1.00 -19.36
C ARG A 36 25.33 -2.16 -19.50
N ASN A 37 24.18 -1.95 -20.15
CA ASN A 37 23.21 -3.03 -20.45
C ASN A 37 22.77 -3.11 -21.93
N ARG A 38 23.65 -2.70 -22.86
CA ARG A 38 23.52 -3.05 -24.28
C ARG A 38 24.66 -3.99 -24.66
N ARG A 39 24.45 -5.28 -24.47
CA ARG A 39 25.11 -6.42 -25.13
C ARG A 39 24.75 -7.71 -24.38
N PHE A 40 23.54 -8.20 -24.62
CA PHE A 40 23.35 -9.65 -24.65
C PHE A 40 22.71 -9.98 -25.99
N ALA A 41 23.49 -10.69 -26.78
CA ALA A 41 23.13 -11.27 -28.05
C ALA A 41 21.95 -12.23 -27.86
N VAL A 42 20.94 -12.12 -28.73
CA VAL A 42 20.08 -13.25 -29.04
C VAL A 42 20.12 -13.38 -30.56
N GLY A 43 21.22 -13.97 -31.02
CA GLY A 43 21.28 -14.56 -32.34
C GLY A 43 20.77 -15.99 -32.25
N GLY A 44 20.07 -16.43 -33.30
CA GLY A 44 20.25 -17.79 -33.79
C GLY A 44 19.08 -18.76 -33.61
N VAL A 45 18.44 -19.01 -34.75
CA VAL A 45 17.93 -20.30 -35.23
C VAL A 45 16.56 -20.77 -34.70
N VAL A 46 15.57 -20.56 -35.57
CA VAL A 46 14.31 -21.31 -35.62
C VAL A 46 14.63 -22.77 -35.93
N LEU A 47 14.42 -23.67 -34.98
CA LEU A 47 14.32 -25.11 -35.23
C LEU A 47 12.85 -25.51 -35.20
N THR A 48 12.29 -25.69 -36.38
CA THR A 48 11.01 -26.35 -36.63
C THR A 48 11.09 -27.82 -36.20
N ALA A 49 10.30 -28.20 -35.21
CA ALA A 49 9.95 -29.61 -34.98
C ALA A 49 8.43 -29.74 -35.08
N ALA A 50 7.96 -30.20 -36.24
CA ALA A 50 6.59 -30.66 -36.42
C ALA A 50 6.43 -31.99 -35.68
N ALA A 51 5.87 -31.95 -34.46
CA ALA A 51 5.40 -33.15 -33.80
C ALA A 51 3.94 -33.39 -34.21
N VAL A 52 3.73 -34.35 -35.12
CA VAL A 52 2.41 -34.91 -35.41
C VAL A 52 1.99 -35.72 -34.18
N ILE A 53 1.15 -35.14 -33.33
CA ILE A 53 0.48 -35.90 -32.27
C ILE A 53 -0.84 -36.40 -32.85
N ALA A 54 -0.79 -37.64 -33.34
CA ALA A 54 -1.97 -38.43 -33.62
C ALA A 54 -2.57 -38.97 -32.30
N GLY A 55 -3.88 -38.77 -32.12
CA GLY A 55 -4.72 -39.62 -31.29
C GLY A 55 -4.80 -39.31 -29.79
N THR A 56 -5.84 -38.59 -29.38
CA THR A 56 -6.99 -39.13 -28.61
C THR A 56 -7.96 -37.98 -28.38
N THR A 57 -9.20 -38.16 -28.83
CA THR A 57 -10.28 -37.17 -28.75
C THR A 57 -10.78 -37.06 -27.31
N TRP A 58 -10.29 -36.09 -26.56
CA TRP A 58 -11.06 -35.53 -25.46
C TRP A 58 -11.88 -34.39 -26.03
N ILE A 59 -13.18 -34.62 -26.20
CA ILE A 59 -14.15 -33.56 -26.42
C ILE A 59 -14.13 -32.74 -25.12
N VAL A 60 -13.28 -31.72 -25.05
CA VAL A 60 -13.43 -30.66 -24.07
C VAL A 60 -14.67 -29.91 -24.51
N HIS A 61 -15.80 -30.24 -23.89
CA HIS A 61 -16.96 -29.35 -23.88
C HIS A 61 -16.45 -28.00 -23.39
N PRO A 62 -16.52 -26.92 -24.18
CA PRO A 62 -16.47 -25.59 -23.62
C PRO A 62 -17.78 -25.44 -22.85
N GLY A 63 -17.81 -25.98 -21.64
CA GLY A 63 -18.80 -25.55 -20.66
C GLY A 63 -18.57 -24.07 -20.48
N ASP A 64 -19.63 -23.28 -20.65
CA ASP A 64 -19.67 -21.86 -20.35
C ASP A 64 -19.14 -21.66 -18.93
N GLY A 65 -17.84 -21.43 -18.83
CA GLY A 65 -17.12 -21.21 -17.61
C GLY A 65 -17.49 -19.83 -17.12
N GLN A 66 -18.68 -19.70 -16.55
CA GLN A 66 -18.97 -18.65 -15.59
C GLN A 66 -17.81 -18.69 -14.59
N PRO A 67 -16.95 -17.65 -14.52
CA PRO A 67 -15.94 -17.59 -13.47
C PRO A 67 -16.68 -17.79 -12.15
N PRO A 68 -16.11 -18.53 -11.18
CA PRO A 68 -16.82 -18.83 -9.94
C PRO A 68 -17.38 -17.53 -9.38
N SER A 69 -18.70 -17.39 -9.39
CA SER A 69 -19.35 -16.24 -8.77
C SER A 69 -18.85 -16.20 -7.34
N ALA A 70 -18.11 -15.15 -7.01
CA ALA A 70 -17.62 -14.99 -5.66
C ALA A 70 -18.85 -14.94 -4.74
N SER A 71 -19.04 -16.00 -3.95
CA SER A 71 -20.30 -16.26 -3.24
C SER A 71 -20.43 -15.44 -1.94
N GLY A 72 -19.89 -14.23 -1.93
CA GLY A 72 -19.86 -13.34 -0.77
C GLY A 72 -20.21 -11.90 -1.17
N PRO A 73 -20.56 -11.06 -0.19
CA PRO A 73 -20.84 -9.65 -0.45
C PRO A 73 -19.62 -8.99 -1.11
N ALA A 74 -19.89 -8.13 -2.09
CA ALA A 74 -18.84 -7.33 -2.71
C ALA A 74 -18.19 -6.44 -1.63
N PRO A 75 -16.84 -6.32 -1.61
CA PRO A 75 -16.15 -5.52 -0.64
C PRO A 75 -16.52 -4.04 -0.79
N ARG A 76 -16.66 -3.36 0.35
CA ARG A 76 -17.03 -1.94 0.46
C ARG A 76 -16.10 -1.24 1.43
N ILE A 77 -15.78 0.01 1.14
CA ILE A 77 -14.93 0.85 1.99
C ILE A 77 -15.69 2.07 2.47
N VAL A 78 -15.35 2.54 3.67
CA VAL A 78 -15.76 3.86 4.15
C VAL A 78 -14.91 4.90 3.44
N ARG A 79 -15.54 5.97 2.94
CA ARG A 79 -14.83 7.09 2.32
C ARG A 79 -15.25 8.40 2.96
N SER A 80 -14.26 9.24 3.19
CA SER A 80 -14.49 10.63 3.58
C SER A 80 -15.01 11.45 2.40
N ASP A 81 -15.42 12.66 2.70
CA ASP A 81 -15.85 13.71 1.77
C ASP A 81 -14.68 14.54 1.21
N VAL A 82 -13.45 14.29 1.69
CA VAL A 82 -12.23 15.02 1.33
C VAL A 82 -11.23 14.12 0.58
N ASP A 83 -10.53 14.68 -0.40
CA ASP A 83 -9.54 13.93 -1.20
C ASP A 83 -8.19 13.73 -0.50
N ASN A 84 -7.91 14.55 0.52
CA ASN A 84 -6.60 14.55 1.14
C ASN A 84 -6.46 13.40 2.15
N PRO A 85 -5.34 12.65 2.09
CA PRO A 85 -5.00 11.68 3.13
C PRO A 85 -4.84 12.39 4.47
N SER A 86 -5.13 11.65 5.55
CA SER A 86 -4.81 12.11 6.90
C SER A 86 -3.30 12.32 7.05
N GLY A 87 -2.91 13.25 7.94
CA GLY A 87 -1.53 13.36 8.41
C GLY A 87 -1.07 12.08 9.13
N MET A 88 0.24 11.98 9.39
CA MET A 88 0.81 10.87 10.16
C MET A 88 0.83 11.20 11.65
N GLU A 89 -0.31 11.02 12.32
CA GLU A 89 -0.39 11.13 13.78
C GLU A 89 0.10 9.83 14.44
N ALA A 90 -0.22 8.69 13.82
CA ALA A 90 0.19 7.37 14.27
C ALA A 90 0.33 6.38 13.10
N LEU A 91 0.90 5.21 13.40
CA LEU A 91 1.12 4.12 12.45
C LEU A 91 0.31 2.90 12.85
N LEU A 92 -0.53 2.41 11.94
CA LEU A 92 -1.31 1.18 12.09
C LEU A 92 -0.71 0.09 11.22
N ARG A 93 -0.11 -0.93 11.86
CA ARG A 93 0.40 -2.13 11.19
C ARG A 93 -0.68 -3.19 11.15
N THR A 94 -1.08 -3.63 9.97
CA THR A 94 -2.28 -4.46 9.84
C THR A 94 -2.32 -5.29 8.56
N THR A 95 -3.38 -6.08 8.40
CA THR A 95 -3.81 -6.68 7.13
C THR A 95 -5.26 -6.24 6.86
N LEU A 96 -5.67 -6.20 5.59
CA LEU A 96 -7.07 -5.91 5.26
C LEU A 96 -7.89 -7.18 5.15
N THR A 97 -9.06 -7.19 5.79
CA THR A 97 -10.06 -8.26 5.72
C THR A 97 -11.44 -7.70 5.42
N VAL A 98 -12.39 -8.55 5.03
CA VAL A 98 -13.80 -8.18 4.85
C VAL A 98 -14.64 -8.85 5.94
N ASP A 99 -15.50 -8.09 6.60
CA ASP A 99 -16.44 -8.63 7.58
C ASP A 99 -17.65 -9.33 6.91
N ALA A 100 -18.56 -9.87 7.73
CA ALA A 100 -19.76 -10.55 7.25
C ALA A 100 -20.71 -9.64 6.45
N SER A 101 -20.61 -8.32 6.62
CA SER A 101 -21.42 -7.31 5.92
C SER A 101 -20.75 -6.81 4.63
N GLY A 102 -19.58 -7.33 4.27
CA GLY A 102 -18.85 -6.87 3.09
C GLY A 102 -17.98 -5.63 3.34
N CYS A 103 -17.79 -5.21 4.59
CA CYS A 103 -17.02 -4.01 4.90
C CYS A 103 -15.54 -4.34 5.11
N VAL A 104 -14.68 -3.62 4.41
CA VAL A 104 -13.23 -3.76 4.54
C VAL A 104 -12.78 -3.12 5.85
N GLN A 105 -12.08 -3.89 6.67
CA GLN A 105 -11.54 -3.46 7.95
C GLN A 105 -10.04 -3.75 8.05
N ALA A 106 -9.36 -3.01 8.93
CA ALA A 106 -8.01 -3.31 9.33
C ALA A 106 -8.00 -4.32 10.48
N GLY A 107 -7.29 -5.43 10.26
CA GLY A 107 -7.13 -6.53 11.20
C GLY A 107 -8.07 -7.68 10.90
N SER A 108 -7.74 -8.85 11.42
CA SER A 108 -8.54 -10.07 11.34
C SER A 108 -9.15 -10.45 12.70
N GLY A 109 -9.04 -9.59 13.71
CA GLY A 109 -9.49 -9.83 15.09
C GLY A 109 -9.97 -8.57 15.79
N HIS A 110 -10.60 -8.74 16.96
CA HIS A 110 -11.18 -7.64 17.71
C HIS A 110 -10.13 -6.90 18.59
N PRO A 111 -10.20 -5.56 18.67
CA PRO A 111 -11.09 -4.70 17.90
C PRO A 111 -10.54 -4.44 16.49
N ALA A 112 -11.32 -4.79 15.47
CA ALA A 112 -11.02 -4.45 14.09
C ALA A 112 -11.30 -2.96 13.88
N VAL A 113 -10.47 -2.30 13.08
CA VAL A 113 -10.51 -0.84 12.90
C VAL A 113 -11.23 -0.50 11.60
N THR A 114 -12.21 0.40 11.69
CA THR A 114 -12.88 0.95 10.51
C THR A 114 -11.96 1.97 9.84
N LEU A 115 -11.50 1.67 8.63
CA LEU A 115 -10.65 2.57 7.84
C LEU A 115 -11.50 3.55 7.03
N VAL A 116 -11.26 4.84 7.22
CA VAL A 116 -11.87 5.92 6.43
C VAL A 116 -10.88 6.36 5.37
N TRP A 117 -11.12 5.92 4.14
CA TRP A 117 -10.28 6.27 3.00
C TRP A 117 -10.60 7.68 2.49
N PRO A 118 -9.62 8.40 1.93
CA PRO A 118 -9.92 9.65 1.24
C PRO A 118 -10.88 9.42 0.06
N ARG A 119 -11.57 10.47 -0.35
CA ARG A 119 -12.40 10.48 -1.55
C ARG A 119 -11.55 10.11 -2.78
N GLY A 120 -12.17 9.41 -3.72
CA GLY A 120 -11.51 8.90 -4.94
C GLY A 120 -10.90 7.51 -4.79
N TYR A 121 -10.74 6.99 -3.57
CA TYR A 121 -10.36 5.60 -3.37
C TYR A 121 -11.52 4.66 -3.70
N THR A 122 -11.18 3.49 -4.24
CA THR A 122 -12.15 2.44 -4.58
C THR A 122 -11.64 1.07 -4.18
N VAL A 123 -12.53 0.08 -4.17
CA VAL A 123 -12.19 -1.32 -3.92
C VAL A 123 -12.72 -2.18 -5.05
N ARG A 124 -11.96 -3.21 -5.45
CA ARG A 124 -12.38 -4.21 -6.43
C ARG A 124 -12.00 -5.61 -5.98
N GLY A 125 -12.69 -6.61 -6.52
CA GLY A 125 -12.51 -8.01 -6.18
C GLY A 125 -13.68 -8.53 -5.35
N ASP A 126 -13.40 -9.49 -4.47
CA ASP A 126 -14.38 -10.16 -3.63
C ASP A 126 -13.94 -10.25 -2.16
N ALA A 127 -14.77 -10.85 -1.31
CA ALA A 127 -14.52 -10.96 0.13
C ALA A 127 -13.23 -11.72 0.49
N LYS A 128 -12.70 -12.58 -0.40
CA LYS A 128 -11.49 -13.38 -0.17
C LYS A 128 -10.24 -12.76 -0.82
N SER A 129 -10.43 -12.09 -1.95
CA SER A 129 -9.34 -11.46 -2.70
C SER A 129 -9.80 -10.11 -3.24
N PHE A 130 -9.28 -9.03 -2.66
CA PHE A 130 -9.58 -7.67 -3.10
C PHE A 130 -8.37 -6.75 -3.07
N GLU A 131 -8.49 -5.67 -3.84
CA GLU A 131 -7.49 -4.61 -3.95
C GLU A 131 -8.14 -3.27 -3.64
N ILE A 132 -7.45 -2.44 -2.87
CA ILE A 132 -7.78 -1.03 -2.72
C ILE A 132 -7.01 -0.25 -3.78
N LEU A 133 -7.72 0.62 -4.47
CA LEU A 133 -7.21 1.45 -5.55
C LEU A 133 -7.22 2.91 -5.09
N GLY A 134 -6.11 3.60 -5.32
CA GLY A 134 -6.03 5.04 -5.16
C GLY A 134 -6.80 5.80 -6.26
N PRO A 135 -6.86 7.14 -6.18
CA PRO A 135 -7.58 7.97 -7.15
C PRO A 135 -7.06 7.83 -8.60
N ALA A 136 -5.77 7.49 -8.77
CA ALA A 136 -5.15 7.24 -10.07
C ALA A 136 -5.29 5.77 -10.54
N ASN A 137 -6.17 4.98 -9.90
CA ASN A 137 -6.41 3.57 -10.19
C ASN A 137 -5.19 2.64 -10.01
N ASN A 138 -4.19 3.09 -9.23
CA ASN A 138 -3.06 2.27 -8.81
C ASN A 138 -3.43 1.47 -7.56
N VAL A 139 -2.98 0.22 -7.48
CA VAL A 139 -3.19 -0.62 -6.29
C VAL A 139 -2.35 -0.07 -5.13
N VAL A 140 -2.99 0.26 -4.02
CA VAL A 140 -2.34 0.77 -2.80
C VAL A 140 -2.32 -0.26 -1.66
N ALA A 141 -3.26 -1.21 -1.66
CA ALA A 141 -3.31 -2.28 -0.68
C ALA A 141 -3.99 -3.52 -1.26
N ARG A 142 -3.67 -4.69 -0.70
CA ARG A 142 -4.27 -5.98 -1.07
C ARG A 142 -4.74 -6.72 0.18
N SER A 143 -5.84 -7.45 0.06
CA SER A 143 -6.37 -8.30 1.12
C SER A 143 -5.33 -9.28 1.65
N GLY A 144 -5.24 -9.43 2.97
CA GLY A 144 -4.32 -10.37 3.62
C GLY A 144 -2.82 -10.06 3.53
N VAL A 145 -2.41 -9.03 2.80
CA VAL A 145 -1.00 -8.60 2.72
C VAL A 145 -0.72 -7.64 3.88
N PRO A 146 0.35 -7.84 4.67
CA PRO A 146 0.76 -6.89 5.71
C PRO A 146 1.09 -5.53 5.13
N LEU A 147 0.57 -4.47 5.76
CA LEU A 147 0.81 -3.10 5.38
C LEU A 147 0.90 -2.17 6.59
N ASP A 148 1.61 -1.07 6.38
CA ASP A 148 1.75 0.04 7.30
C ASP A 148 0.85 1.18 6.81
N ILE A 149 -0.10 1.59 7.65
CA ILE A 149 -1.07 2.64 7.38
C ILE A 149 -0.78 3.79 8.35
N GLY A 150 -0.16 4.85 7.86
CA GLY A 150 -0.12 6.13 8.57
C GLY A 150 -1.53 6.73 8.64
N GLY A 151 -1.79 7.57 9.63
CA GLY A 151 -3.07 8.24 9.75
C GLY A 151 -3.32 8.74 11.15
N GLY A 152 -4.59 8.88 11.49
CA GLY A 152 -5.05 9.37 12.78
C GLY A 152 -6.40 8.80 13.17
N GLY A 153 -6.67 8.79 14.48
CA GLY A 153 -8.00 8.44 14.98
C GLY A 153 -9.00 9.54 14.64
N ALA A 154 -10.27 9.18 14.43
CA ALA A 154 -11.35 10.14 14.38
C ALA A 154 -12.19 10.06 15.66
N ASP A 155 -12.42 11.19 16.32
CA ASP A 155 -13.27 11.27 17.52
C ASP A 155 -14.72 10.84 17.23
N SER A 156 -15.18 11.06 16.00
CA SER A 156 -16.53 10.71 15.57
C SER A 156 -16.58 10.37 14.09
N PHE A 157 -17.60 9.58 13.72
CA PHE A 157 -17.92 9.30 12.33
C PHE A 157 -18.77 10.44 11.77
N LYS A 158 -18.29 11.12 10.73
CA LYS A 158 -19.00 12.28 10.17
C LYS A 158 -20.15 11.86 9.27
N ASP A 159 -21.20 12.69 9.25
CA ASP A 159 -22.39 12.37 8.48
C ASP A 159 -22.21 12.47 6.97
N THR A 160 -21.21 13.22 6.54
CA THR A 160 -20.83 13.40 5.15
C THR A 160 -20.05 12.20 4.57
N TRP A 161 -19.65 11.26 5.41
CA TRP A 161 -18.89 10.08 4.98
C TRP A 161 -19.80 8.98 4.46
N THR A 162 -19.33 8.26 3.45
CA THR A 162 -20.06 7.13 2.84
C THR A 162 -19.75 5.82 3.56
N GLY A 163 -20.65 4.84 3.49
CA GLY A 163 -20.44 3.51 4.09
C GLY A 163 -20.61 3.49 5.61
N ARG A 164 -21.52 4.31 6.16
CA ARG A 164 -21.79 4.37 7.61
C ARG A 164 -22.17 3.01 8.20
N ASP A 165 -22.82 2.15 7.41
CA ASP A 165 -23.16 0.79 7.78
C ASP A 165 -21.94 -0.10 8.07
N CYS A 166 -20.75 0.32 7.64
CA CYS A 166 -19.48 -0.34 7.95
C CYS A 166 -18.87 0.08 9.30
N ARG A 167 -19.49 0.99 10.04
CA ARG A 167 -19.02 1.37 11.36
C ARG A 167 -19.33 0.26 12.37
N ASN A 168 -18.29 -0.36 12.90
CA ASN A 168 -18.39 -1.47 13.86
C ASN A 168 -18.40 -1.04 15.35
N GLY A 169 -18.55 0.26 15.63
CA GLY A 169 -18.65 0.80 17.01
C GLY A 169 -17.34 0.87 17.80
N HIS A 170 -16.21 0.48 17.18
CA HIS A 170 -14.89 0.49 17.80
C HIS A 170 -14.10 1.75 17.40
N ALA A 171 -12.89 1.57 16.88
CA ALA A 171 -12.02 2.64 16.43
C ALA A 171 -12.27 2.97 14.94
N VAL A 172 -12.21 4.26 14.65
CA VAL A 172 -12.25 4.80 13.29
C VAL A 172 -10.89 5.43 13.01
N TRP A 173 -10.30 5.08 11.87
CA TRP A 173 -8.96 5.53 11.48
C TRP A 173 -9.03 6.24 10.14
N MET A 174 -8.68 7.52 10.12
CA MET A 174 -8.53 8.27 8.89
C MET A 174 -7.23 7.87 8.21
N VAL A 175 -7.34 7.32 7.01
CA VAL A 175 -6.20 6.78 6.26
C VAL A 175 -5.33 7.92 5.75
N GLY A 176 -4.05 7.85 6.09
CA GLY A 176 -2.98 8.70 5.60
C GLY A 176 -2.13 7.99 4.55
N HIS A 177 -0.81 7.94 4.79
CA HIS A 177 0.12 7.20 3.94
C HIS A 177 -0.11 5.68 4.04
N VAL A 178 -0.04 4.97 2.91
CA VAL A 178 -0.13 3.51 2.87
C VAL A 178 1.11 2.96 2.19
N GLY A 179 1.76 1.99 2.82
CA GLY A 179 2.95 1.33 2.28
C GLY A 179 3.11 -0.11 2.78
N PRO A 180 4.03 -0.88 2.18
CA PRO A 180 4.39 -2.19 2.71
C PRO A 180 5.01 -2.05 4.10
N THR A 181 4.76 -3.04 4.96
CA THR A 181 5.40 -3.10 6.28
C THR A 181 6.91 -3.17 6.15
N ARG A 182 7.61 -2.34 6.94
CA ARG A 182 9.08 -2.30 7.03
C ARG A 182 9.60 -2.95 8.29
#